data_AF-G9HP09-F1
#
_entry.id   AF-G9HP09-F1
#
_cell.length_a   1.000
_cell.length_b   1.000
_cell.length_c   1.000
_cell.angle_alpha   90.00
_cell.angle_beta   90.00
_cell.angle_gamma   90.00
#
_symmetry.space_group_name_H-M   'P 1'
#
loop_
_entity.id
_entity.type
_entity.pdbx_description
1 polymer ?
#
loop_
_entity_poly.entity_id
_entity_poly.type
_entity_poly.pdbx_seq_one_letter_code
_entity_poly.pdbx_strand_id
1 'polypeptide(L)'
;GGLETQAITEFFGEFGSGKTQIMHQLAVNVQLPKDKGGLEGHAVYIDTENTFRPERIKQMAEALELDPVEVLKKIHVARAFNSNHQILLVDKAMELAKEYPVRLLIVDSLTAHFRAEYVGRGSL
;
A
#
# COMPACT_ATOMS: atom_id res chain seq x y z
N GLY A 1 11.92 15.23 -6.90
CA GLY A 1 10.45 15.17 -6.92
C GLY A 1 10.01 13.74 -6.68
N GLY A 2 8.75 13.52 -6.30
CA GLY A 2 8.22 12.19 -5.95
C GLY A 2 7.42 12.24 -4.64
N LEU A 3 7.13 11.07 -4.08
CA LEU A 3 6.58 10.97 -2.72
C LEU A 3 7.73 10.97 -1.70
N GLU A 4 7.58 11.77 -0.65
CA GLU A 4 8.60 11.94 0.38
C GLU A 4 8.45 10.89 1.48
N THR A 5 9.59 10.33 1.92
CA THR A 5 9.64 9.52 3.14
C THR A 5 9.43 10.40 4.37
N GLN A 6 9.05 9.80 5.49
CA GLN A 6 8.74 10.54 6.75
C GLN A 6 7.56 11.51 6.61
N ALA A 7 6.74 11.34 5.56
CA ALA A 7 5.51 12.06 5.34
C ALA A 7 4.35 11.07 5.13
N ILE A 8 3.14 11.55 5.37
CA ILE A 8 1.90 10.86 5.00
C ILE A 8 1.35 11.59 3.77
N THR A 9 1.12 10.87 2.68
CA THR A 9 0.48 11.42 1.48
C THR A 9 -0.85 10.72 1.25
N GLU A 10 -1.92 11.50 1.13
CA GLU A 10 -3.26 10.99 0.83
C GLU A 10 -3.60 11.21 -0.65
N PHE A 11 -4.13 10.16 -1.28
CA PHE A 11 -4.74 10.24 -2.61
C PHE A 11 -6.24 10.03 -2.47
N PHE A 12 -7.04 11.05 -2.79
CA PHE A 12 -8.50 11.01 -2.71
C PHE A 12 -9.15 11.19 -4.10
N GLY A 13 -10.39 10.73 -4.24
CA GLY A 13 -11.16 10.81 -5.48
C GLY A 13 -12.15 9.67 -5.65
N GLU A 14 -12.98 9.71 -6.68
CA GLU A 14 -14.04 8.73 -6.95
C GLU A 14 -13.48 7.33 -7.29
N PHE A 15 -14.33 6.30 -7.20
CA PHE A 15 -13.97 4.96 -7.66
C PHE A 15 -13.48 5.00 -9.12
N GLY A 16 -12.42 4.25 -9.43
CA GLY A 16 -11.83 4.25 -10.78
C GLY A 16 -10.92 5.45 -11.10
N SER A 17 -10.76 6.44 -10.21
CA SER A 17 -9.87 7.60 -10.43
C SER A 17 -8.37 7.30 -10.46
N GLY A 18 -7.96 6.04 -10.32
CA GLY A 18 -6.56 5.61 -10.39
C GLY A 18 -5.82 5.49 -9.05
N LYS A 19 -6.44 5.79 -7.89
CA LYS A 19 -5.81 5.70 -6.56
C LYS A 19 -5.09 4.37 -6.32
N THR A 20 -5.83 3.27 -6.43
CA THR A 20 -5.25 1.92 -6.26
C THR A 20 -4.18 1.62 -7.30
N GLN A 21 -4.30 2.12 -8.53
CA GLN A 21 -3.26 1.94 -9.55
C GLN A 21 -1.96 2.64 -9.15
N ILE A 22 -2.05 3.86 -8.61
CA ILE A 22 -0.89 4.58 -8.06
C ILE A 22 -0.27 3.77 -6.92
N MET A 23 -1.07 3.24 -6.00
CA MET A 23 -0.57 2.42 -4.89
C MET A 23 0.16 1.15 -5.36
N HIS A 24 -0.38 0.42 -6.34
CA HIS A 24 0.30 -0.71 -6.95
C HIS A 24 1.63 -0.31 -7.59
N GLN A 25 1.65 0.81 -8.33
CA GLN A 25 2.87 1.28 -8.99
C GLN A 25 3.94 1.68 -7.97
N LEU A 26 3.55 2.33 -6.88
CA LEU A 26 4.48 2.70 -5.80
C LEU A 26 5.06 1.48 -5.09
N ALA A 27 4.27 0.42 -4.89
CA ALA A 27 4.72 -0.84 -4.30
C ALA A 27 5.79 -1.55 -5.16
N VAL A 28 5.79 -1.32 -6.48
CA VAL A 28 6.87 -1.76 -7.39
C VAL A 28 8.04 -0.78 -7.35
N ASN A 29 7.77 0.52 -7.52
CA ASN A 29 8.81 1.55 -7.66
C ASN A 29 9.70 1.69 -6.42
N VAL A 30 9.17 1.48 -5.20
CA VAL A 30 9.97 1.55 -3.97
C VAL A 30 11.14 0.55 -3.96
N GLN A 31 11.01 -0.54 -4.72
CA GLN A 31 12.00 -1.60 -4.81
C GLN A 31 13.14 -1.27 -5.78
N LEU A 32 12.97 -0.26 -6.64
CA LEU A 32 13.98 0.15 -7.61
C LEU A 32 15.22 0.75 -6.91
N PRO A 33 16.39 0.72 -7.57
CA PRO A 33 17.56 1.50 -7.19
C PRO A 33 17.28 2.99 -7.05
N LYS A 34 18.05 3.67 -6.20
CA LYS A 34 17.89 5.13 -5.97
C LYS A 34 18.13 5.97 -7.23
N ASP A 35 19.07 5.58 -8.07
CA ASP A 35 19.35 6.21 -9.37
C ASP A 35 18.21 6.02 -10.38
N LYS A 36 17.32 5.04 -10.15
CA LYS A 36 16.07 4.82 -10.89
C LYS A 36 14.83 5.37 -10.16
N GLY A 37 15.02 6.17 -9.11
CA GLY A 37 13.95 6.83 -8.36
C GLY A 37 13.25 5.96 -7.31
N GLY A 38 13.77 4.76 -7.02
CA GLY A 38 13.30 3.92 -5.91
C GLY A 38 14.10 4.11 -4.62
N LEU A 39 13.90 3.20 -3.67
CA LEU A 39 14.55 3.22 -2.36
C LEU A 39 15.18 1.88 -1.98
N GLU A 40 15.25 0.93 -2.93
CA GLU A 40 15.74 -0.44 -2.72
C GLU A 40 15.04 -1.13 -1.54
N GLY A 41 13.77 -0.79 -1.30
CA GLY A 41 13.02 -1.17 -0.11
C GLY A 41 11.83 -2.07 -0.40
N HIS A 42 11.25 -2.61 0.67
CA HIS A 42 10.01 -3.39 0.62
C HIS A 42 8.79 -2.47 0.81
N ALA A 43 7.63 -2.96 0.37
CA ALA A 43 6.33 -2.34 0.61
C ALA A 43 5.50 -3.18 1.59
N VAL A 44 4.75 -2.53 2.47
CA VAL A 44 3.63 -3.14 3.21
C VAL A 44 2.33 -2.59 2.64
N TYR A 45 1.39 -3.46 2.32
CA TYR A 45 0.10 -3.12 1.73
C TYR A 45 -1.03 -3.63 2.62
N ILE A 46 -1.70 -2.71 3.32
CA ILE A 46 -2.91 -3.01 4.09
C ILE A 46 -4.11 -2.76 3.18
N ASP A 47 -4.77 -3.84 2.77
CA ASP A 47 -5.91 -3.81 1.87
C ASP A 47 -7.22 -3.92 2.68
N THR A 48 -8.04 -2.87 2.66
CA THR A 48 -9.31 -2.82 3.38
C THR A 48 -10.50 -3.19 2.50
N GLU A 49 -10.37 -3.05 1.19
CA GLU A 49 -11.47 -3.15 0.21
C GLU A 49 -11.29 -4.33 -0.78
N ASN A 50 -10.30 -5.18 -0.54
CA ASN A 50 -9.93 -6.29 -1.42
C ASN A 50 -9.60 -5.80 -2.84
N THR A 51 -8.80 -4.74 -2.94
CA THR A 51 -8.40 -4.08 -4.19
C THR A 51 -7.05 -4.54 -4.71
N PHE A 52 -6.22 -5.19 -3.89
CA PHE A 52 -4.91 -5.67 -4.31
C PHE A 52 -5.03 -6.75 -5.39
N ARG A 53 -4.29 -6.61 -6.48
CA ARG A 53 -4.28 -7.56 -7.61
C ARG A 53 -2.84 -7.93 -7.95
N PRO A 54 -2.36 -9.13 -7.57
CA PRO A 54 -1.01 -9.59 -7.90
C PRO A 54 -0.71 -9.53 -9.41
N GLU A 55 -1.70 -9.81 -10.24
CA GLU A 55 -1.57 -9.77 -11.70
C GLU A 55 -1.21 -8.36 -12.18
N ARG A 56 -1.73 -7.32 -11.51
CA ARG A 56 -1.40 -5.94 -11.84
C ARG A 56 0.03 -5.59 -11.43
N ILE A 57 0.49 -6.08 -10.29
CA ILE A 57 1.92 -5.96 -9.90
C ILE A 57 2.81 -6.61 -10.95
N LYS A 58 2.46 -7.81 -11.43
CA LYS A 58 3.25 -8.51 -12.44
C LYS A 58 3.39 -7.68 -13.72
N GLN A 59 2.28 -7.14 -14.23
CA GLN A 59 2.30 -6.26 -15.41
C GLN A 59 3.20 -5.03 -15.21
N MET A 60 3.16 -4.40 -14.03
CA MET A 60 3.98 -3.23 -13.71
C MET A 60 5.47 -3.58 -13.57
N ALA A 61 5.77 -4.76 -13.01
CA ALA A 61 7.13 -5.28 -12.89
C ALA A 61 7.73 -5.60 -14.26
N GLU A 62 6.98 -6.30 -15.11
CA GLU A 62 7.38 -6.66 -16.48
C GLU A 62 7.64 -5.41 -17.33
N ALA A 63 6.80 -4.38 -17.20
CA ALA A 63 6.98 -3.10 -17.89
C ALA A 63 8.29 -2.37 -17.50
N LEU A 64 8.88 -2.72 -16.35
CA LEU A 64 10.16 -2.20 -15.86
C LEU A 64 11.30 -3.22 -16.02
N GLU A 65 11.07 -4.32 -16.76
CA GLU A 65 12.02 -5.42 -16.96
C GLU A 65 12.51 -6.06 -15.64
N LEU A 66 11.65 -6.08 -14.62
CA LEU A 66 11.89 -6.73 -13.33
C LEU A 66 11.31 -8.14 -13.32
N ASP A 67 11.90 -9.03 -12.50
CA ASP A 67 11.29 -10.33 -12.20
C ASP A 67 10.02 -10.16 -11.34
N PRO A 68 8.83 -10.50 -11.86
CA PRO A 68 7.58 -10.33 -11.13
C PRO A 68 7.48 -11.15 -9.85
N VAL A 69 8.13 -12.31 -9.80
CA VAL A 69 8.11 -13.19 -8.62
C VAL A 69 8.92 -12.55 -7.49
N GLU A 70 10.09 -12.00 -7.81
CA GLU A 70 10.93 -11.30 -6.84
C GLU A 70 10.28 -10.00 -6.36
N VAL A 71 9.61 -9.26 -7.25
CA VAL A 71 8.84 -8.06 -6.88
C VAL A 71 7.72 -8.40 -5.90
N LEU A 72 6.94 -9.45 -6.18
CA LEU A 72 5.85 -9.88 -5.31
C LEU A 72 6.33 -10.34 -3.92
N LYS A 73 7.47 -11.02 -3.83
CA LYS A 73 8.06 -11.44 -2.54
C LYS A 73 8.40 -10.26 -1.61
N LYS A 74 8.61 -9.06 -2.17
CA LYS A 74 8.96 -7.85 -1.42
C LYS A 74 7.75 -6.95 -1.10
N ILE A 75 6.53 -7.39 -1.43
CA ILE A 75 5.28 -6.70 -1.11
C ILE A 75 4.54 -7.54 -0.07
N HIS A 76 4.50 -7.04 1.16
CA HIS A 76 3.86 -7.70 2.29
C HIS A 76 2.41 -7.27 2.38
N VAL A 77 1.48 -8.13 1.98
CA VAL A 77 0.05 -7.81 1.90
C VAL A 77 -0.70 -8.36 3.10
N ALA A 78 -1.53 -7.52 3.73
CA ALA A 78 -2.45 -7.93 4.78
C ALA A 78 -3.83 -7.36 4.53
N ARG A 79 -4.87 -8.20 4.70
CA ARG A 79 -6.26 -7.76 4.54
C ARG A 79 -6.85 -7.33 5.88
N ALA A 80 -7.31 -6.09 5.98
CA ALA A 80 -8.08 -5.61 7.11
C ALA A 80 -9.56 -5.95 6.93
N PHE A 81 -10.22 -6.42 7.99
CA PHE A 81 -11.64 -6.83 7.96
C PHE A 81 -12.57 -5.89 8.73
N ASN A 82 -11.99 -5.01 9.56
CA ASN A 82 -12.67 -3.99 10.36
C ASN A 82 -11.63 -2.96 10.85
N SER A 83 -12.08 -1.89 11.52
CA SER A 83 -11.22 -0.79 11.96
C SER A 83 -10.18 -1.23 13.01
N ASN A 84 -10.58 -2.08 13.96
CA ASN A 84 -9.67 -2.63 14.98
C ASN A 84 -8.57 -3.50 14.35
N HIS A 85 -8.93 -4.33 13.37
CA HIS A 85 -7.97 -5.14 12.63
C HIS A 85 -7.02 -4.25 11.81
N GLN A 86 -7.52 -3.19 11.19
CA GLN A 86 -6.69 -2.22 10.47
C GLN A 86 -5.64 -1.58 11.39
N ILE A 87 -6.01 -1.18 12.61
CA ILE A 87 -5.07 -0.63 13.60
C ILE A 87 -4.01 -1.69 13.97
N LEU A 88 -4.43 -2.91 14.29
CA LEU A 88 -3.50 -4.01 14.61
C LEU A 88 -2.51 -4.30 13.47
N LEU A 89 -2.95 -4.20 12.21
CA LEU A 89 -2.08 -4.42 11.06
C LEU A 89 -1.04 -3.32 10.88
N VAL A 90 -1.32 -2.08 11.30
CA VAL A 90 -0.32 -1.01 11.33
C VAL A 90 0.76 -1.32 12.38
N ASP A 91 0.38 -1.81 13.56
CA ASP A 91 1.34 -2.23 14.58
C ASP A 91 2.25 -3.36 14.08
N LYS A 92 1.66 -4.37 13.43
CA LYS A 92 2.42 -5.46 12.78
C LYS A 92 3.33 -4.96 11.67
N ALA A 93 2.92 -3.93 10.91
CA ALA A 93 3.78 -3.32 9.89
C ALA A 93 5.03 -2.69 10.51
N MET A 94 4.91 -2.09 11.71
CA MET A 94 6.07 -1.56 12.45
C MET A 94 7.01 -2.68 12.92
N GLU A 95 6.48 -3.83 13.32
CA GLU A 95 7.30 -5.01 13.67
C GLU A 95 8.03 -5.53 12.43
N LEU A 96 7.33 -5.68 11.31
CA LEU A 96 7.91 -6.14 10.05
C LEU A 96 9.01 -5.22 9.53
N ALA A 97 8.89 -3.91 9.76
CA ALA A 97 9.91 -2.92 9.42
C ALA A 97 11.23 -3.06 10.22
N LYS A 98 11.23 -3.85 11.31
CA LYS A 98 12.46 -4.22 12.04
C LYS A 98 13.20 -5.39 11.38
N GLU A 99 12.48 -6.22 10.62
CA GLU A 99 13.01 -7.43 9.98
C GLU A 99 13.38 -7.22 8.51
N TYR A 100 12.61 -6.37 7.82
CA TYR A 100 12.77 -6.08 6.39
C TYR A 100 13.04 -4.59 6.16
N PRO A 101 13.73 -4.21 5.07
CA PRO A 101 13.97 -2.82 4.73
C PRO A 101 12.70 -2.16 4.16
N VAL A 102 11.65 -2.04 4.97
CA VAL A 102 10.38 -1.41 4.58
C VAL A 102 10.61 0.08 4.37
N ARG A 103 10.22 0.58 3.19
CA ARG A 103 10.35 2.00 2.82
C ARG A 103 9.04 2.64 2.39
N LEU A 104 7.96 1.85 2.34
CA LEU A 104 6.62 2.28 1.98
C LEU A 104 5.56 1.47 2.74
N LEU A 105 4.62 2.18 3.37
CA LEU A 105 3.40 1.61 3.94
C LEU A 105 2.21 2.19 3.16
N ILE A 106 1.40 1.31 2.59
CA ILE A 106 0.16 1.64 1.88
C ILE A 106 -1.02 1.15 2.72
N VAL A 107 -2.05 1.99 2.84
CA VAL A 107 -3.36 1.61 3.39
C VAL A 107 -4.44 2.00 2.36
N ASP A 108 -4.96 1.01 1.63
CA ASP A 108 -5.94 1.20 0.56
C ASP A 108 -7.25 0.48 0.91
N SER A 109 -8.33 1.17 1.30
CA SER A 109 -8.48 2.60 1.57
C SER A 109 -8.57 2.89 3.06
N LEU A 110 -7.79 3.87 3.55
CA LEU A 110 -7.69 4.25 4.97
C LEU A 110 -9.04 4.39 5.70
N THR A 111 -10.05 4.99 5.06
CA THR A 111 -11.32 5.35 5.71
C THR A 111 -12.42 4.28 5.59
N ALA A 112 -12.21 3.20 4.83
CA ALA A 112 -13.30 2.30 4.43
C ALA A 112 -14.05 1.69 5.64
N HIS A 113 -13.32 1.05 6.54
CA HIS A 113 -13.91 0.43 7.74
C HIS A 113 -14.43 1.46 8.74
N PHE A 114 -13.70 2.58 8.94
CA PHE A 114 -14.14 3.64 9.85
C PHE A 114 -15.45 4.29 9.43
N ARG A 115 -15.68 4.52 8.13
CA ARG A 115 -16.96 5.05 7.65
C ARG A 115 -18.12 4.07 7.83
N ALA A 116 -17.86 2.77 7.70
CA ALA A 116 -18.87 1.74 7.88
C ALA A 116 -19.27 1.55 9.35
N GLU A 117 -18.30 1.64 10.26
CA GLU A 117 -18.49 1.38 11.70
C GLU A 117 -18.91 2.61 12.50
N TYR A 118 -18.41 3.79 12.13
CA TYR A 118 -18.66 5.04 12.83
C TYR A 118 -19.51 5.96 11.94
N VAL A 119 -20.76 5.57 11.72
CA VAL A 119 -21.77 6.46 11.14
C VAL A 119 -22.02 7.56 12.17
N GLY A 120 -21.64 8.81 11.83
CA GLY A 120 -21.72 9.94 12.75
C GLY A 120 -23.13 10.15 13.34
N ARG A 121 -23.19 10.83 14.50
CA ARG A 121 -24.39 11.30 15.21
C ARG A 121 -25.24 12.33 14.41
N GLY A 122 -25.39 12.14 13.10
CA GLY A 122 -26.23 12.96 12.22
C GLY A 122 -27.66 12.42 12.06
N SER A 123 -28.02 11.39 12.82
CA SER A 123 -29.33 10.73 12.82
C SER A 123 -30.03 10.74 14.19
N LEU A 124 -29.60 11.61 15.11
CA LEU A 124 -30.29 11.90 16.38
C LEU A 124 -30.78 13.34 16.40
#